data_AF-A0A1B1S037-F1
#
_entry.id   AF-A0A1B1S037-F1
#
_cell.length_a   1.000
_cell.length_b   1.000
_cell.length_c   1.000
_cell.angle_alpha   90.00
_cell.angle_beta   90.00
_cell.angle_gamma   90.00
#
_symmetry.space_group_name_H-M   'P 1'
#
loop_
_entity.id
_entity.type
_entity.pdbx_description
1 polymer ?
#
loop_
_entity_poly.entity_id
_entity_poly.type
_entity_poly.pdbx_seq_one_letter_code
_entity_poly.pdbx_strand_id
1 'polypeptide(L)'
;MSLYSKMTFDTDTRKVEKALKKYEEKKNEALVLLAEIDMLEKIEDVEDAELRKRQSMKEKLVTVERLRKDLLEQVTDYLKKHGDQASLSYIELVQELENDKAK
;
A
#
# COMPACT_ATOMS: atom_id res chain seq x y z
N MET A 1 -28.42 -14.71 10.09
CA MET A 1 -27.02 -14.45 10.48
C MET A 1 -26.94 -14.12 11.96
N SER A 2 -26.00 -14.74 12.68
CA SER A 2 -25.75 -14.51 14.11
C SER A 2 -25.19 -13.10 14.38
N LEU A 3 -25.52 -12.50 15.52
CA LEU A 3 -24.94 -11.23 16.00
C LEU A 3 -23.41 -11.26 16.01
N TYR A 4 -22.81 -12.42 16.32
CA TYR A 4 -21.37 -12.63 16.31
C TYR A 4 -20.77 -12.46 14.91
N SER A 5 -21.47 -12.94 13.88
CA SER A 5 -21.02 -12.83 12.47
C SER A 5 -21.06 -11.37 11.98
N LYS A 6 -22.04 -10.59 12.45
CA LYS A 6 -22.08 -9.14 12.17
C LYS A 6 -20.95 -8.37 12.86
N MET A 7 -20.67 -8.68 14.13
CA MET A 7 -19.58 -8.04 14.87
C MET A 7 -18.19 -8.34 14.29
N THR A 8 -17.95 -9.58 13.84
CA THR A 8 -16.69 -9.94 13.18
C THR A 8 -16.53 -9.26 11.84
N PHE A 9 -17.61 -9.18 11.06
CA PHE A 9 -17.63 -8.44 9.79
C PHE A 9 -17.27 -6.97 10.00
N ASP A 10 -17.99 -6.25 10.86
CA ASP A 10 -17.75 -4.83 11.12
C ASP A 10 -16.33 -4.55 11.63
N THR A 11 -15.79 -5.46 12.46
CA THR A 11 -14.44 -5.32 13.02
C THR A 11 -13.37 -5.52 11.95
N ASP A 12 -13.52 -6.52 11.08
CA ASP A 12 -12.56 -6.80 10.03
C ASP A 12 -12.61 -5.73 8.92
N THR A 13 -13.80 -5.25 8.57
CA THR A 13 -13.99 -4.12 7.63
C THR A 13 -13.22 -2.89 8.10
N ARG A 14 -13.38 -2.49 9.37
CA ARG A 14 -12.65 -1.33 9.93
C ARG A 14 -11.13 -1.49 9.92
N LYS A 15 -10.63 -2.72 10.08
CA LYS A 15 -9.18 -2.98 10.01
C LYS A 15 -8.67 -2.77 8.59
N VAL A 16 -9.37 -3.30 7.60
CA VAL A 16 -9.02 -3.16 6.19
C VAL A 16 -9.06 -1.69 5.78
N GLU A 17 -10.12 -0.95 6.12
CA GLU A 17 -10.23 0.49 5.80
C GLU A 17 -9.10 1.32 6.41
N LYS A 18 -8.72 1.02 7.66
CA LYS A 18 -7.60 1.71 8.32
C LYS A 18 -6.27 1.40 7.65
N ALA A 19 -6.05 0.16 7.24
CA ALA A 19 -4.85 -0.25 6.52
C ALA A 19 -4.80 0.39 5.12
N LEU A 20 -5.94 0.45 4.41
CA LEU A 20 -6.08 1.09 3.11
C LEU A 20 -5.72 2.58 3.19
N LYS A 21 -6.32 3.31 4.12
CA LYS A 21 -6.02 4.75 4.31
C LYS A 21 -4.53 5.00 4.57
N LYS A 22 -3.90 4.15 5.39
CA LYS A 22 -2.46 4.26 5.67
C LYS A 22 -1.62 3.97 4.42
N TYR A 23 -2.02 3.01 3.59
CA TYR A 23 -1.35 2.71 2.34
C TYR A 23 -1.47 3.88 1.35
N GLU A 24 -2.67 4.44 1.17
CA GLU A 24 -2.91 5.58 0.26
C GLU A 24 -2.07 6.81 0.63
N GLU A 25 -2.03 7.16 1.93
CA GLU A 25 -1.18 8.24 2.43
C GLU A 25 0.30 8.01 2.07
N LYS A 26 0.79 6.78 2.22
CA LYS A 26 2.18 6.42 1.90
C LYS A 26 2.45 6.24 0.40
N LYS A 27 1.47 5.81 -0.39
CA LYS A 27 1.55 5.71 -1.86
C LYS A 27 1.77 7.10 -2.47
N ASN A 28 1.02 8.10 -2.01
CA ASN A 28 1.19 9.48 -2.47
C ASN A 28 2.58 10.04 -2.10
N GLU A 29 3.05 9.81 -0.87
CA GLU A 29 4.42 10.16 -0.48
C GLU A 29 5.46 9.47 -1.37
N ALA A 30 5.27 8.18 -1.70
CA ALA A 30 6.18 7.42 -2.56
C ALA A 30 6.25 7.95 -4.00
N LEU A 31 5.11 8.37 -4.58
CA LEU A 31 5.10 8.95 -5.93
C LEU A 31 5.93 10.23 -6.01
N VAL A 32 5.87 11.09 -4.98
CA VAL A 32 6.71 12.28 -4.89
C VAL A 32 8.19 11.91 -4.76
N LEU A 33 8.51 10.90 -3.93
CA LEU A 33 9.88 10.41 -3.77
C LEU A 33 10.47 9.82 -5.06
N LEU A 34 9.66 9.08 -5.85
CA LEU A 34 10.08 8.57 -7.15
C LEU A 34 10.45 9.71 -8.10
N ALA A 35 9.60 10.74 -8.20
CA ALA A 35 9.89 11.91 -9.02
C ALA A 35 11.18 12.64 -8.57
N GLU A 36 11.42 12.73 -7.25
CA GLU A 36 12.63 13.36 -6.72
C GLU A 36 13.89 12.52 -6.99
N ILE A 37 13.81 11.19 -6.89
CA ILE A 37 14.91 10.30 -7.29
C ILE A 37 15.22 10.45 -8.79
N ASP A 38 14.20 10.46 -9.65
CA ASP A 38 14.36 10.62 -11.10
C ASP A 38 15.03 11.95 -11.47
N MET A 39 14.73 13.02 -10.74
CA MET A 39 15.39 14.31 -10.93
C MET A 39 16.87 14.26 -10.51
N LEU A 40 17.16 13.65 -9.35
CA LEU A 40 18.54 13.47 -8.89
C LEU A 40 19.34 12.54 -9.82
N GLU A 41 18.70 11.55 -10.46
CA GLU A 41 19.37 10.59 -11.38
C GLU A 41 19.86 11.23 -12.67
N LYS A 42 19.40 12.46 -12.98
CA LYS A 42 19.80 13.21 -14.18
C LYS A 42 20.94 14.20 -13.95
N ILE A 43 21.50 14.26 -12.73
CA ILE A 43 22.62 15.15 -12.39
C ILE A 43 23.94 14.37 -12.54
N GLU A 44 24.89 14.89 -13.32
CA GLU A 44 26.18 14.22 -13.62
C GLU A 44 27.19 14.27 -12.45
N ASP A 45 27.14 15.29 -11.58
CA ASP A 45 28.04 15.48 -10.43
C ASP A 45 27.24 15.50 -9.11
N VAL A 46 26.95 14.32 -8.58
CA VAL A 46 26.16 14.15 -7.35
C VAL A 46 27.08 14.03 -6.13
N GLU A 47 26.88 14.90 -5.13
CA GLU A 47 27.63 14.86 -3.87
C GLU A 47 27.25 13.66 -2.98
N ASP A 48 28.15 13.23 -2.08
CA ASP A 48 27.91 12.13 -1.13
C ASP A 48 26.64 12.32 -0.27
N ALA A 49 26.30 13.57 0.05
CA ALA A 49 25.08 13.89 0.80
C ALA A 49 23.81 13.58 -0.01
N GLU A 50 23.83 13.82 -1.32
CA GLU A 50 22.72 13.52 -2.23
C GLU A 50 22.62 12.01 -2.53
N LEU A 51 23.75 11.31 -2.60
CA LEU A 51 23.76 9.84 -2.67
C LEU A 51 23.10 9.20 -1.44
N ARG A 52 23.41 9.69 -0.24
CA ARG A 52 22.74 9.25 1.01
C ARG A 52 21.25 9.59 1.02
N LYS A 53 20.89 10.79 0.53
CA LYS A 53 19.49 11.20 0.38
C LYS A 53 18.74 10.24 -0.54
N ARG A 54 19.30 9.92 -1.71
CA ARG A 54 18.75 8.93 -2.65
C ARG A 54 18.58 7.56 -2.00
N GLN A 55 19.59 7.07 -1.27
CA GLN A 55 19.53 5.77 -0.60
C GLN A 55 18.37 5.72 0.41
N SER A 56 18.23 6.77 1.23
CA SER A 56 17.12 6.91 2.18
C SER A 56 15.76 6.97 1.50
N MET A 57 15.65 7.62 0.34
CA MET A 57 14.41 7.64 -0.45
C MET A 57 14.07 6.25 -0.99
N LYS A 58 15.06 5.49 -1.50
CA LYS A 58 14.87 4.10 -1.95
C LYS A 58 14.40 3.20 -0.80
N GLU A 59 14.92 3.37 0.41
CA GLU A 59 14.44 2.63 1.60
C GLU A 59 12.99 2.96 1.98
N LYS A 60 12.58 4.23 1.84
CA LYS A 60 11.19 4.64 2.05
C LYS A 60 10.26 3.96 1.03
N LEU A 61 10.66 3.87 -0.25
CA LEU A 61 9.90 3.15 -1.27
C LEU A 61 9.72 1.66 -0.94
N VAL A 62 10.78 1.00 -0.45
CA VAL A 62 10.69 -0.39 0.03
C VAL A 62 9.69 -0.54 1.17
N THR A 63 9.57 0.45 2.03
CA THR A 63 8.57 0.44 3.12
C THR A 63 7.14 0.52 2.59
N VAL A 64 6.91 1.32 1.54
CA VAL A 64 5.59 1.42 0.89
C VAL A 64 5.24 0.13 0.16
N GLU A 65 6.20 -0.52 -0.49
CA GLU A 65 6.03 -1.86 -1.09
C GLU A 65 5.62 -2.91 -0.05
N ARG A 66 6.20 -2.86 1.16
CA ARG A 66 5.79 -3.74 2.26
C ARG A 66 4.36 -3.46 2.69
N LEU A 67 4.00 -2.20 2.88
CA LEU A 67 2.63 -1.80 3.22
C LEU A 67 1.61 -2.26 2.15
N ARG A 68 1.97 -2.20 0.86
CA ARG A 68 1.14 -2.74 -0.22
C ARG A 68 0.87 -4.23 -0.03
N LYS A 69 1.94 -5.01 0.20
CA LYS A 69 1.84 -6.47 0.40
C LYS A 69 1.00 -6.82 1.63
N ASP A 70 1.23 -6.12 2.74
CA ASP A 70 0.48 -6.33 3.98
C ASP A 70 -1.01 -6.01 3.80
N LEU A 71 -1.34 -4.98 3.03
CA LEU A 71 -2.72 -4.63 2.71
C LEU A 71 -3.35 -5.66 1.77
N LEU A 72 -2.64 -6.10 0.73
CA LEU A 72 -3.09 -7.13 -0.20
C LEU A 72 -3.44 -8.43 0.54
N GLU A 73 -2.59 -8.86 1.47
CA GLU A 73 -2.84 -10.03 2.31
C GLU A 73 -4.09 -9.84 3.19
N GLN A 74 -4.23 -8.68 3.86
CA GLN A 74 -5.39 -8.37 4.68
C GLN A 74 -6.71 -8.35 3.90
N VAL A 75 -6.74 -7.73 2.71
CA VAL A 75 -7.93 -7.67 1.86
C VAL A 75 -8.27 -9.07 1.33
N THR A 76 -7.27 -9.85 0.92
CA THR A 76 -7.47 -11.23 0.44
C THR A 76 -8.06 -12.11 1.54
N ASP A 77 -7.55 -12.01 2.77
CA ASP A 77 -8.07 -12.76 3.91
C ASP A 77 -9.46 -12.30 4.34
N TYR A 78 -9.74 -11.00 4.23
CA TYR A 78 -11.09 -10.45 4.42
C TYR A 78 -12.08 -11.03 3.41
N LEU A 79 -11.72 -11.05 2.12
CA LEU A 79 -12.54 -11.63 1.05
C LEU A 79 -12.77 -13.13 1.22
N LYS A 80 -11.76 -13.89 1.67
CA LYS A 80 -11.94 -15.32 1.98
C LYS A 80 -12.94 -15.57 3.11
N LYS A 81 -12.95 -14.70 4.12
CA LYS A 81 -13.81 -14.84 5.31
C LYS A 81 -15.24 -14.33 5.08
N HIS A 82 -15.37 -13.28 4.29
CA HIS A 82 -16.62 -12.51 4.15
C HIS A 82 -17.08 -12.39 2.70
N GLY A 83 -16.59 -13.22 1.77
CA GLY A 83 -16.78 -13.07 0.32
C GLY A 83 -18.23 -12.89 -0.14
N ASP A 84 -19.18 -13.58 0.50
CA ASP A 84 -20.61 -13.45 0.19
C ASP A 84 -21.22 -12.10 0.65
N GLN A 85 -20.55 -11.39 1.56
CA GLN A 85 -20.94 -10.11 2.13
C GLN A 85 -20.03 -8.95 1.70
N ALA A 86 -18.90 -9.25 1.05
CA ALA A 86 -17.90 -8.28 0.69
C ALA A 86 -18.30 -7.51 -0.57
N SER A 87 -18.07 -6.20 -0.55
CA SER A 87 -18.31 -5.33 -1.71
C SER A 87 -17.36 -5.68 -2.86
N LEU A 88 -17.86 -5.54 -4.10
CA LEU A 88 -17.06 -5.63 -5.34
C LEU A 88 -15.81 -4.74 -5.28
N SER A 89 -15.90 -3.61 -4.57
CA SER A 89 -14.79 -2.66 -4.38
C SER A 89 -13.55 -3.29 -3.73
N TYR A 90 -13.70 -4.31 -2.88
CA TYR A 90 -12.54 -5.00 -2.30
C TYR A 90 -11.86 -5.94 -3.29
N ILE A 91 -12.61 -6.49 -4.25
CA ILE A 91 -12.05 -7.30 -5.34
C ILE A 91 -11.27 -6.40 -6.31
N GLU A 92 -11.82 -5.23 -6.64
CA GLU A 92 -11.13 -4.21 -7.45
C GLU A 92 -9.86 -3.70 -6.76
N LEU A 93 -9.92 -3.49 -5.43
CA LEU A 93 -8.75 -3.09 -4.65
C LEU A 93 -7.62 -4.12 -4.71
N VAL A 94 -7.92 -5.42 -4.68
CA VAL A 94 -6.90 -6.46 -4.85
C VAL A 94 -6.21 -6.32 -6.21
N GLN A 95 -6.98 -6.12 -7.28
CA GLN A 95 -6.42 -5.93 -8.62
C GLN A 95 -5.57 -4.66 -8.71
N GLU A 96 -6.00 -3.55 -8.09
CA GLU A 96 -5.19 -2.33 -8.03
C GLU A 96 -3.86 -2.57 -7.30
N LEU A 97 -3.88 -3.24 -6.15
CA LEU A 97 -2.68 -3.55 -5.37
C LEU A 97 -1.74 -4.53 -6.09
N GLU A 98 -2.25 -5.42 -6.94
CA GLU A 98 -1.43 -6.28 -7.78
C GLU A 98 -0.80 -5.50 -8.95
N ASN A 99 -1.53 -4.56 -9.53
CA ASN A 99 -1.07 -3.71 -10.65
C ASN A 99 -0.10 -2.62 -10.20
N ASP A 100 -0.22 -2.13 -8.97
CA ASP A 100 0.68 -1.18 -8.30
C ASP A 100 2.10 -1.76 -8.06
N LYS A 101 2.35 -3.01 -8.43
CA LYS A 101 3.69 -3.60 -8.40
C LYS A 101 4.62 -2.79 -9.32
N ALA A 102 5.54 -2.05 -8.70
CA ALA A 102 6.62 -1.38 -9.43
C ALA A 102 7.30 -2.40 -10.36
N LYS A 103 7.31 -2.08 -11.66
CA LYS A 103 7.99 -2.86 -12.70
C LYS A 103 9.51 -2.75 -12.57
#